data_AF-A0A2V5KG23-F1
#
_entry.id   AF-A0A2V5KG23-F1
#
_cell.length_a   1.000
_cell.length_b   1.000
_cell.length_c   1.000
_cell.angle_alpha   90.00
_cell.angle_beta   90.00
_cell.angle_gamma   90.00
#
_symmetry.space_group_name_H-M   'P 1'
#
loop_
_entity.id
_entity.type
_entity.pdbx_description
1 polymer ?
#
loop_
_entity_poly.entity_id
_entity_poly.type
_entity_poly.pdbx_seq_one_letter_code
_entity_poly.pdbx_strand_id
1 'polypeptide(L)'
;MQIGGGAHRYPAMVGAGLVDRLGEYARKFLHRERCAIISDGNVAPLLAKRVIQSLASADFRTMLITIPAGEKSKTLKQAGAICDQMITNR
;
A
#
# COMPACT_ATOMS: atom_id res chain seq x y z
N MET A 1 -3.53 18.76 0.05
CA MET A 1 -2.75 19.59 1.00
C MET A 1 -1.36 18.99 1.18
N GLN A 2 -0.39 19.73 1.73
CA GLN A 2 0.92 19.18 2.11
C GLN A 2 1.04 19.12 3.63
N ILE A 3 1.55 18.00 4.14
CA ILE A 3 1.85 17.80 5.56
C ILE A 3 3.37 17.71 5.72
N GLY A 4 3.90 18.31 6.79
CA GLY A 4 5.32 18.29 7.11
C GLY A 4 5.58 17.95 8.57
N GLY A 5 6.70 17.29 8.84
CA GLY A 5 7.20 16.96 10.18
C GLY A 5 8.67 16.57 10.13
N GLY A 6 9.50 17.18 10.97
CA GLY A 6 10.96 17.05 10.88
C GLY A 6 11.48 17.51 9.51
N ALA A 7 12.36 16.71 8.90
CA ALA A 7 12.93 17.00 7.57
C ALA A 7 12.05 16.53 6.38
N HIS A 8 10.85 16.00 6.64
CA HIS A 8 10.04 15.36 5.59
C HIS A 8 8.74 16.12 5.32
N ARG A 9 8.37 16.19 4.03
CA ARG A 9 7.10 16.73 3.53
C ARG A 9 6.49 15.76 2.54
N TYR A 10 5.17 15.58 2.60
CA TYR A 10 4.44 14.72 1.67
C TYR A 10 3.04 15.28 1.37
N PRO A 11 2.48 15.00 0.18
CA PRO A 11 1.11 15.36 -0.14
C PRO A 11 0.12 14.45 0.60
N ALA A 12 -0.90 15.05 1.20
CA ALA A 12 -2.10 14.36 1.69
C ALA A 12 -3.30 14.78 0.83
N MET A 13 -3.99 13.79 0.26
CA MET A 13 -5.15 13.98 -0.61
C MET A 13 -6.40 13.50 0.10
N VAL A 14 -7.47 14.30 0.06
CA VAL A 14 -8.78 13.98 0.65
C VAL A 14 -9.82 14.23 -0.42
N GLY A 15 -10.67 13.23 -0.68
CA GLY A 15 -11.69 13.31 -1.72
C GLY A 15 -12.32 11.95 -1.98
N ALA A 16 -13.47 11.96 -2.65
CA ALA A 16 -14.15 10.74 -3.08
C ALA A 16 -13.40 10.08 -4.26
N GLY A 17 -13.48 8.75 -4.35
CA GLY A 17 -12.95 7.98 -5.49
C GLY A 17 -11.42 7.87 -5.57
N LEU A 18 -10.67 8.33 -4.56
CA LEU A 18 -9.20 8.31 -4.60
C LEU A 18 -8.60 6.90 -4.68
N VAL A 19 -9.29 5.89 -4.13
CA VAL A 19 -8.85 4.49 -4.18
C VAL A 19 -8.79 3.98 -5.63
N ASP A 20 -9.77 4.33 -6.45
CA ASP A 20 -9.84 3.87 -7.85
C ASP A 20 -8.79 4.57 -8.73
N ARG A 21 -8.27 5.71 -8.27
CA ARG A 21 -7.22 6.51 -8.94
C ARG A 21 -5.84 6.38 -8.29
N LEU A 22 -5.69 5.50 -7.31
CA LEU A 22 -4.46 5.32 -6.56
C LEU A 22 -3.25 5.09 -7.48
N GLY A 23 -3.38 4.27 -8.52
CA GLY A 23 -2.30 3.99 -9.48
C GLY A 23 -1.78 5.25 -10.17
N GLU A 24 -2.67 6.11 -10.65
CA GLU A 24 -2.30 7.40 -11.29
C GLU A 24 -1.46 8.26 -10.35
N TYR A 25 -1.82 8.30 -9.07
CA TYR A 25 -1.11 9.10 -8.08
C TYR A 25 0.21 8.45 -7.68
N ALA A 26 0.22 7.14 -7.44
CA ALA A 26 1.42 6.40 -7.09
C ALA A 26 2.49 6.51 -8.18
N ARG A 27 2.10 6.43 -9.46
CA ARG A 27 3.00 6.46 -10.61
C ARG A 27 3.80 7.75 -10.75
N LYS A 28 3.29 8.87 -10.22
CA LYS A 28 3.98 10.17 -10.19
C LYS A 28 5.21 10.18 -9.28
N PHE A 29 5.27 9.27 -8.31
CA PHE A 29 6.31 9.24 -7.28
C PHE A 29 7.10 7.93 -7.23
N LEU A 30 6.47 6.81 -7.60
CA LEU A 30 7.08 5.48 -7.57
C LEU A 30 7.53 5.08 -8.97
N HIS A 31 8.84 4.91 -9.14
CA HIS A 31 9.40 4.58 -10.45
C HIS A 31 9.47 3.08 -10.77
N ARG A 32 9.40 2.24 -9.73
CA ARG A 32 9.51 0.78 -9.85
C ARG A 32 8.18 0.18 -10.27
N GLU A 33 8.24 -0.91 -11.02
CA GLU A 33 7.05 -1.64 -11.48
C GLU A 33 6.42 -2.49 -10.37
N ARG A 34 7.17 -2.94 -9.36
CA ARG A 34 6.63 -3.79 -8.29
C ARG A 34 6.11 -2.97 -7.13
N CYS A 35 4.90 -3.27 -6.66
CA CYS A 35 4.25 -2.63 -5.53
C CYS A 35 3.66 -3.67 -4.57
N ALA A 36 4.14 -3.71 -3.33
CA ALA A 36 3.54 -4.53 -2.28
C ALA A 36 2.39 -3.77 -1.60
N ILE A 37 1.23 -4.40 -1.52
CA ILE A 37 0.04 -3.93 -0.82
C ILE A 37 -0.02 -4.69 0.50
N ILE A 38 0.07 -3.98 1.62
CA ILE A 38 0.00 -4.57 2.95
C ILE A 38 -1.29 -4.05 3.60
N SER A 39 -2.17 -4.94 4.01
CA SER A 39 -3.47 -4.58 4.59
C SER A 39 -3.89 -5.58 5.66
N ASP A 40 -4.74 -5.18 6.59
CA ASP A 40 -5.27 -6.10 7.59
C ASP A 40 -6.48 -6.91 7.07
N GLY A 41 -6.87 -7.92 7.84
CA GLY A 41 -8.00 -8.80 7.51
C GLY A 41 -9.38 -8.14 7.44
N ASN A 42 -9.55 -6.92 7.98
CA ASN A 42 -10.82 -6.19 7.88
C ASN A 42 -10.86 -5.32 6.62
N VAL A 43 -9.74 -4.67 6.28
CA VAL A 43 -9.66 -3.72 5.16
C VAL A 43 -9.43 -4.42 3.83
N ALA A 44 -8.62 -5.49 3.80
CA ALA A 44 -8.27 -6.18 2.57
C ALA A 44 -9.51 -6.69 1.79
N PRO A 45 -10.51 -7.34 2.43
CA PRO A 45 -11.71 -7.81 1.71
C PRO A 45 -12.53 -6.67 1.06
N LEU A 46 -12.46 -5.46 1.62
CA LEU A 46 -13.26 -4.32 1.19
C LEU A 46 -12.58 -3.53 0.06
N LEU A 47 -11.25 -3.38 0.12
CA LEU A 47 -10.52 -2.42 -0.73
C LEU A 47 -9.45 -3.05 -1.61
N ALA A 48 -8.90 -4.22 -1.28
CA ALA A 48 -7.71 -4.73 -1.96
C ALA A 48 -7.94 -4.94 -3.45
N LYS A 49 -9.11 -5.43 -3.86
CA LYS A 49 -9.45 -5.61 -5.29
C LYS A 49 -9.38 -4.29 -6.07
N ARG A 50 -9.92 -3.21 -5.51
CA ARG A 50 -9.93 -1.88 -6.15
C ARG A 50 -8.53 -1.26 -6.20
N VAL A 51 -7.76 -1.43 -5.11
CA VAL A 51 -6.36 -1.00 -5.03
C VAL A 51 -5.49 -1.72 -6.07
N ILE A 52 -5.61 -3.05 -6.15
CA ILE A 52 -4.89 -3.88 -7.13
C ILE A 52 -5.25 -3.43 -8.55
N GLN A 53 -6.54 -3.27 -8.85
CA GLN A 53 -7.00 -2.86 -10.17
C GLN A 53 -6.45 -1.47 -10.55
N SER A 54 -6.53 -0.50 -9.63
CA SER A 54 -6.02 0.86 -9.86
C SER A 54 -4.51 0.86 -10.13
N LEU A 55 -3.74 0.11 -9.35
CA LEU A 55 -2.29 -0.01 -9.51
C LEU A 55 -1.92 -0.75 -10.81
N ALA A 56 -2.61 -1.84 -11.13
CA ALA A 56 -2.37 -2.59 -12.36
C ALA A 56 -2.62 -1.74 -13.63
N SER A 57 -3.66 -0.90 -13.62
CA SER A 57 -3.93 0.06 -14.71
C SER A 57 -2.85 1.14 -14.87
N ALA A 58 -1.94 1.28 -13.90
CA ALA A 58 -0.78 2.17 -13.94
C ALA A 58 0.55 1.40 -14.08
N ASP A 59 0.50 0.20 -14.65
CA ASP A 59 1.63 -0.69 -14.94
C ASP A 59 2.39 -1.20 -13.71
N PHE A 60 1.74 -1.23 -12.54
CA PHE A 60 2.31 -1.88 -11.37
C PHE A 60 1.99 -3.38 -11.34
N ARG A 61 3.02 -4.20 -11.10
CA ARG A 61 2.89 -5.59 -10.65
C ARG A 61 2.69 -5.60 -9.15
N THR A 62 1.51 -6.02 -8.71
CA THR A 62 1.14 -5.97 -7.29
C THR A 62 1.23 -7.31 -6.60
N MET A 63 1.62 -7.31 -5.32
CA MET A 63 1.43 -8.44 -4.41
C MET A 63 0.62 -7.99 -3.19
N LEU A 64 -0.32 -8.81 -2.73
CA LEU A 64 -1.11 -8.53 -1.53
C LEU A 64 -0.60 -9.37 -0.35
N ILE A 65 -0.25 -8.71 0.75
CA ILE A 65 0.09 -9.33 2.03
C ILE A 65 -1.00 -8.93 3.02
N THR A 66 -1.77 -9.91 3.49
CA THR A 66 -2.80 -9.69 4.51
C THR A 66 -2.29 -10.10 5.89
N ILE A 67 -2.49 -9.23 6.88
CA ILE A 67 -2.08 -9.47 8.27
C ILE A 67 -3.28 -9.51 9.22
N PRO A 68 -3.16 -10.08 10.43
CA PRO A 68 -4.23 -10.00 11.43
C PRO A 68 -4.52 -8.55 11.81
N ALA A 69 -5.79 -8.21 12.02
CA ALA A 69 -6.19 -6.85 12.38
C ALA A 69 -5.87 -6.51 13.85
N GLY A 70 -5.64 -5.21 14.10
CA GLY A 70 -5.49 -4.65 15.44
C GLY A 70 -4.05 -4.42 15.91
N GLU A 71 -3.92 -3.70 17.02
CA GLU A 71 -2.63 -3.24 17.56
C GLU A 71 -1.69 -4.40 17.93
N LYS A 72 -2.25 -5.55 18.31
CA LYS A 72 -1.48 -6.74 18.67
C LYS A 72 -0.58 -7.24 17.53
N SER A 73 -0.91 -6.90 16.28
CA SER A 73 -0.10 -7.25 15.11
C SER A 73 1.11 -6.34 14.92
N LYS A 74 1.21 -5.21 15.63
CA LYS A 74 2.35 -4.29 15.54
C LYS A 74 3.53 -4.80 16.36
N THR A 75 4.12 -5.87 15.86
CA THR A 75 5.31 -6.49 16.45
C THR A 75 6.43 -6.54 15.42
N LEU A 76 7.68 -6.52 15.88
CA LEU A 76 8.84 -6.71 15.01
C LEU A 76 8.83 -8.07 14.32
N LYS A 77 8.29 -9.09 14.99
CA LYS A 77 8.08 -10.42 14.39
C LYS A 77 7.17 -10.35 13.16
N GLN A 78 6.05 -9.63 13.25
CA GLN A 78 5.14 -9.45 12.13
C GLN A 78 5.79 -8.63 11.01
N ALA A 79 6.52 -7.56 11.35
CA ALA A 79 7.24 -6.75 10.37
C ALA A 79 8.29 -7.58 9.61
N GLY A 80 9.05 -8.43 10.31
CA GLY A 80 10.00 -9.38 9.71
C GLY A 80 9.31 -10.33 8.73
N ALA A 81 8.20 -10.94 9.14
CA ALA A 81 7.44 -11.84 8.25
C ALA A 81 6.89 -11.15 6.99
N ILE A 82 6.55 -9.86 7.05
CA ILE A 82 6.17 -9.07 5.87
C ILE A 82 7.39 -8.87 4.95
N CYS A 83 8.55 -8.50 5.52
CA CYS A 83 9.80 -8.38 4.76
C CYS A 83 10.18 -9.67 4.04
N ASP A 84 10.09 -10.81 4.74
CA ASP A 84 10.41 -12.13 4.16
C ASP A 84 9.49 -12.46 2.97
N GLN A 85 8.20 -12.14 3.08
CA GLN A 85 7.26 -12.30 1.97
C GLN A 85 7.61 -11.41 0.76
N MET A 86 8.01 -10.15 1.00
CA MET A 86 8.42 -9.25 -0.09
C MET A 86 9.72 -9.69 -0.77
N ILE A 87 10.63 -10.36 -0.04
CA ILE A 87 11.87 -10.90 -0.60
C ILE A 87 11.60 -12.18 -1.41
N THR A 88 10.74 -13.06 -0.90
CA THR A 88 10.42 -14.35 -1.53
C THR A 88 9.62 -14.18 -2.82
N ASN A 89 8.70 -13.20 -2.86
CA ASN A 89 7.85 -12.92 -4.02
C ASN A 89 8.45 -11.83 -4.95
N ARG A 90 9.79 -11.82 -5.10
CA ARG A 90 10.49 -10.89 -5.99
C ARG A 90 10.11 -11.14 -7.45
#